data_AF-A0A6A0GS25-F1
#
_entry.id   AF-A0A6A0GS25-F1
#
_cell.length_a   1.000
_cell.length_b   1.000
_cell.length_c   1.000
_cell.angle_alpha   90.00
_cell.angle_beta   90.00
_cell.angle_gamma   90.00
#
_symmetry.space_group_name_H-M   'P 1'
#
loop_
_entity.id
_entity.type
_entity.pdbx_description
1 polymer ?
#
loop_
_entity_poly.entity_id
_entity_poly.type
_entity_poly.pdbx_seq_one_letter_code
_entity_poly.pdbx_strand_id
1 'polypeptide(L)'
;MNRSVSKQLVHSFVEFLRSELAQGETALGAEAAESVEVALQCLETAYNLPASPAPNVELYAIFSEALNRQCVNSSIPQQQASGSSTQLPTDEDKARAEQLKAEGNARMKEGDFAASIQSYTQAIEKDPHNAVYYCNRAAAHSKLENHNAAIEDCKKALNLEPNYSKAYGRMGLAYSNVNKLTEARDCYKRALELEPENESYASNLSIAEEALAASAQQPANPLAGLLSGGGGLAGLAGAFNSSGAPDLSGFLANPALMNVATQLMSDPNMQNMMTNILSSGVAGGGGAPAAAPSATSSASATAPPPAAGGAPAAGGTGGGFPDMSALLNAGRQLAEQMQSQHPELLSQLRSQMGDQQPPSQQRPPQS
;
A
#
# COMPACT_ATOMS: atom_id res chain seq x y z
N MET A 1 -18.14 -37.94 8.08
CA MET A 1 -17.90 -37.22 9.36
C MET A 1 -18.43 -38.06 10.50
N ASN A 2 -17.66 -38.19 11.59
CA ASN A 2 -18.07 -38.95 12.77
C ASN A 2 -19.20 -38.17 13.47
N ARG A 3 -20.43 -38.70 13.43
CA ARG A 3 -21.64 -38.03 13.95
C ARG A 3 -21.53 -37.68 15.44
N SER A 4 -20.71 -38.43 16.19
CA SER A 4 -20.40 -38.16 17.60
C SER A 4 -19.56 -36.89 17.77
N VAL A 5 -18.55 -36.70 16.91
CA VAL A 5 -17.66 -35.53 16.93
C VAL A 5 -18.42 -34.28 16.51
N SER A 6 -19.29 -34.39 15.49
CA SER A 6 -20.15 -33.28 15.08
C SER A 6 -21.10 -32.82 16.20
N LYS A 7 -21.67 -33.76 16.97
CA LYS A 7 -22.51 -33.42 18.13
C LYS A 7 -21.72 -32.73 19.25
N GLN A 8 -20.50 -33.21 19.54
CA GLN A 8 -19.64 -32.58 20.54
C GLN A 8 -19.22 -31.17 20.14
N LEU A 9 -18.92 -30.94 18.87
CA LEU A 9 -18.59 -29.60 18.35
C LEU A 9 -19.76 -28.62 18.53
N VAL A 10 -20.97 -29.01 18.13
CA VAL A 10 -22.17 -28.17 18.28
C VAL A 10 -22.46 -27.91 19.75
N HIS A 11 -22.29 -28.90 20.62
CA HIS A 11 -22.45 -28.74 22.06
C HIS A 11 -21.47 -27.71 22.65
N SER A 12 -20.18 -27.79 22.31
CA SER A 12 -19.20 -26.80 22.78
C SER A 12 -19.46 -25.39 22.25
N PHE A 13 -20.01 -25.26 21.04
CA PHE A 13 -20.41 -23.97 20.48
C PHE A 13 -21.63 -23.36 21.18
N VAL A 14 -22.62 -24.19 21.51
CA VAL A 14 -23.80 -23.77 22.30
C VAL A 14 -23.39 -23.25 23.67
N GLU A 15 -22.48 -23.93 24.36
CA GLU A 15 -21.98 -23.52 25.68
C GLU A 15 -21.17 -22.22 25.61
N PHE A 16 -20.37 -22.01 24.56
CA PHE A 16 -19.68 -20.74 24.34
C PHE A 16 -20.67 -19.56 24.23
N LEU A 17 -21.68 -19.68 23.38
CA LEU A 17 -22.69 -18.64 23.20
C LEU A 17 -23.50 -18.38 24.47
N ARG A 18 -23.78 -19.41 25.29
CA ARG A 18 -24.38 -19.25 26.62
C ARG A 18 -23.48 -18.46 27.57
N SER A 19 -22.18 -18.73 27.56
CA SER A 19 -21.22 -18.01 28.40
C SER A 19 -21.13 -16.53 28.02
N GLU A 20 -21.22 -16.21 26.72
CA GLU A 20 -21.28 -14.82 26.21
C GLU A 20 -22.57 -14.11 26.65
N LEU A 21 -23.72 -14.78 26.56
CA LEU A 21 -25.00 -14.25 27.04
C LEU A 21 -25.01 -14.02 28.56
N ALA A 22 -24.36 -14.89 29.34
CA ALA A 22 -24.27 -14.76 30.78
C ALA A 22 -23.33 -13.63 31.24
N GLN A 23 -22.36 -13.22 30.41
CA GLN A 23 -21.44 -12.10 30.69
C GLN A 23 -22.04 -10.72 30.37
N GLY A 24 -23.20 -10.68 29.70
CA GLY A 24 -24.35 -9.90 30.13
C GLY A 24 -24.46 -8.41 29.79
N GLU A 25 -23.40 -7.60 29.65
CA GLU A 25 -23.64 -6.14 29.55
C GLU A 25 -22.80 -5.30 28.59
N THR A 26 -21.86 -5.86 27.81
CA THR A 26 -21.06 -5.01 26.90
C THR A 26 -20.76 -5.55 25.49
N ALA A 27 -21.07 -6.81 25.17
CA ALA A 27 -20.62 -7.41 23.90
C ALA A 27 -21.71 -7.53 22.80
N LEU A 28 -22.96 -7.82 23.17
CA LEU A 28 -24.06 -8.05 22.24
C LEU A 28 -25.28 -7.26 22.75
N GLY A 29 -25.79 -6.33 21.94
CA GLY A 29 -26.99 -5.56 22.30
C GLY A 29 -28.22 -6.46 22.54
N ALA A 30 -29.23 -5.95 23.25
CA ALA A 30 -30.41 -6.73 23.66
C ALA A 30 -31.11 -7.48 22.50
N GLU A 31 -31.23 -6.85 21.33
CA GLU A 31 -31.82 -7.46 20.13
C GLU A 31 -31.00 -8.65 19.59
N ALA A 32 -29.67 -8.56 19.69
CA ALA A 32 -28.78 -9.65 19.29
C ALA A 32 -28.82 -10.81 20.29
N ALA A 33 -28.98 -10.52 21.59
CA ALA A 33 -29.11 -11.54 22.62
C ALA A 33 -30.35 -12.43 22.40
N GLU A 34 -31.51 -11.81 22.15
CA GLU A 34 -32.76 -12.54 21.84
C GLU A 34 -32.61 -13.40 20.58
N SER A 35 -31.95 -12.87 19.55
CA SER A 35 -31.68 -13.59 18.30
C SER A 35 -30.76 -14.80 18.51
N VAL A 36 -29.76 -14.68 19.38
CA VAL A 36 -28.83 -15.77 19.72
C VAL A 36 -29.55 -16.86 20.53
N GLU A 37 -30.44 -16.51 21.46
CA GLU A 37 -31.22 -17.49 22.23
C GLU A 37 -32.09 -18.38 21.33
N VAL A 38 -32.77 -17.80 20.33
CA VAL A 38 -33.57 -18.57 19.36
C VAL A 38 -32.69 -19.51 18.54
N ALA A 39 -31.49 -19.05 18.12
CA ALA A 39 -30.55 -19.88 17.39
C ALA A 39 -30.03 -21.07 18.22
N LEU A 40 -29.79 -20.85 19.52
CA LEU A 40 -29.40 -21.92 20.45
C LEU A 40 -30.46 -23.02 20.54
N GLN A 41 -31.73 -22.65 20.72
CA GLN A 41 -32.83 -23.62 20.78
C GLN A 41 -32.99 -24.43 19.48
N CYS A 42 -32.79 -23.78 18.34
CA CYS A 42 -32.78 -24.45 17.03
C CYS A 42 -31.65 -25.51 16.94
N LEU A 43 -30.44 -25.17 17.39
CA LEU A 43 -29.27 -26.06 17.36
C LEU A 43 -29.42 -27.25 18.31
N GLU A 44 -29.93 -27.03 19.52
CA GLU A 44 -30.17 -28.09 20.50
C GLU A 44 -31.19 -29.12 19.99
N THR A 45 -32.27 -28.63 19.38
CA THR A 45 -33.32 -29.47 18.79
C THR A 45 -32.81 -30.25 17.58
N ALA A 46 -32.06 -29.59 16.70
CA ALA A 46 -31.54 -30.20 15.47
C ALA A 46 -30.53 -31.33 15.76
N TYR A 47 -29.71 -31.18 16.81
CA TYR A 47 -28.65 -32.15 17.14
C TYR A 47 -29.01 -33.10 18.29
N ASN A 48 -30.17 -32.92 18.92
CA ASN A 48 -30.65 -33.67 20.07
C ASN A 48 -29.58 -33.71 21.18
N LEU A 49 -29.21 -32.51 21.64
CA LEU A 49 -28.16 -32.30 22.64
C LEU A 49 -28.75 -32.42 24.05
N PRO A 50 -28.12 -33.18 24.97
CA PRO A 50 -28.58 -33.27 26.35
C PRO A 50 -28.26 -31.98 27.11
N ALA A 51 -29.17 -31.53 27.98
CA ALA A 51 -29.00 -30.35 28.85
C ALA A 51 -27.96 -30.55 29.99
N SER A 52 -27.12 -31.59 29.92
CA SER A 52 -26.20 -31.99 30.98
C SER A 52 -24.76 -31.64 30.60
N PRO A 53 -23.91 -31.16 31.54
CA PRO A 53 -22.55 -30.75 31.23
C PRO A 53 -21.69 -31.97 30.90
N ALA A 54 -21.52 -32.24 29.61
CA ALA A 54 -20.47 -33.13 29.11
C ALA A 54 -19.09 -32.45 29.25
N PRO A 55 -17.97 -33.21 29.27
CA PRO A 55 -16.63 -32.62 29.22
C PRO A 55 -16.52 -31.67 28.02
N ASN A 56 -16.34 -30.39 28.32
CA ASN A 56 -16.39 -29.33 27.32
C ASN A 56 -14.99 -29.06 26.79
N VAL A 57 -14.87 -29.02 25.47
CA VAL A 57 -13.65 -28.56 24.82
C VAL A 57 -13.82 -27.05 24.61
N GLU A 58 -12.94 -26.26 25.22
CA GLU A 58 -13.01 -24.80 25.18
C GLU A 58 -12.63 -24.28 23.78
N LEU A 59 -13.63 -24.19 22.90
CA LEU A 59 -13.44 -23.83 21.50
C LEU A 59 -12.80 -22.46 21.32
N TYR A 60 -13.06 -21.52 22.23
CA TYR A 60 -12.44 -20.21 22.21
C TYR A 60 -10.92 -20.30 22.42
N ALA A 61 -10.45 -21.11 23.37
CA ALA A 61 -9.03 -21.34 23.61
C ALA A 61 -8.36 -22.03 22.41
N ILE A 62 -9.00 -23.04 21.83
CA ILE A 62 -8.47 -23.73 20.64
C ILE A 62 -8.44 -22.80 19.43
N PHE A 63 -9.49 -22.01 19.24
CA PHE A 63 -9.59 -21.10 18.12
C PHE A 63 -8.63 -19.92 18.26
N SER A 64 -8.49 -19.34 19.46
CA SER A 64 -7.48 -18.31 19.73
C SER A 64 -6.06 -18.87 19.56
N GLU A 65 -5.78 -20.09 20.02
CA GLU A 65 -4.51 -20.76 19.77
C GLU A 65 -4.30 -21.02 18.27
N ALA A 66 -5.34 -21.44 17.55
CA ALA A 66 -5.28 -21.67 16.11
C ALA A 66 -5.08 -20.37 15.32
N LEU A 67 -5.73 -19.27 15.70
CA LEU A 67 -5.50 -17.95 15.12
C LEU A 67 -4.08 -17.46 15.41
N ASN A 68 -3.61 -17.65 16.65
CA ASN A 68 -2.24 -17.32 17.02
C ASN A 68 -1.24 -18.17 16.21
N ARG A 69 -1.55 -19.45 15.97
CA ARG A 69 -0.79 -20.34 15.08
C ARG A 69 -0.91 -19.94 13.61
N GLN A 70 -2.04 -19.41 13.13
CA GLN A 70 -2.20 -18.91 11.76
C GLN A 70 -1.44 -17.59 11.53
N CYS A 71 -1.32 -16.75 12.56
CA CYS A 71 -0.38 -15.62 12.54
C CYS A 71 1.09 -16.06 12.52
N VAL A 72 1.41 -17.26 13.03
CA VAL A 72 2.77 -17.83 13.06
C VAL A 72 3.09 -18.69 11.82
N ASN A 73 2.10 -19.27 11.13
CA ASN A 73 2.32 -20.34 10.15
C ASN A 73 2.16 -19.98 8.67
N SER A 74 2.23 -18.71 8.27
CA SER A 74 2.36 -18.37 6.84
C SER A 74 3.75 -18.68 6.25
N SER A 75 4.61 -19.48 6.90
CA SER A 75 5.86 -20.00 6.31
C SER A 75 6.33 -21.34 6.92
N ILE A 76 5.92 -22.47 6.27
CA ILE A 76 6.68 -23.74 6.07
C ILE A 76 6.77 -24.75 7.27
N PRO A 77 6.75 -26.09 7.04
CA PRO A 77 6.13 -27.05 7.95
C PRO A 77 7.00 -27.56 9.09
N GLN A 78 6.33 -27.82 10.22
CA GLN A 78 6.86 -28.45 11.42
C GLN A 78 7.41 -29.85 11.16
N GLN A 79 8.71 -30.02 11.41
CA GLN A 79 9.21 -31.23 12.05
C GLN A 79 9.32 -30.98 13.56
N GLN A 80 8.77 -31.92 14.31
CA GLN A 80 8.68 -31.95 15.76
C GLN A 80 10.07 -31.95 16.41
N ALA A 81 10.27 -31.11 17.44
CA ALA A 81 11.07 -31.43 18.61
C ALA A 81 10.74 -30.49 19.78
N SER A 82 9.79 -30.95 20.60
CA SER A 82 9.87 -31.03 22.07
C SER A 82 10.89 -30.14 22.80
N GLY A 83 10.40 -29.21 23.63
CA GLY A 83 11.24 -28.58 24.66
C GLY A 83 10.82 -27.17 25.06
N SER A 84 9.55 -26.92 25.39
CA SER A 84 9.19 -25.72 26.16
C SER A 84 9.70 -25.91 27.59
N SER A 85 10.94 -25.50 27.81
CA SER A 85 11.50 -25.29 29.13
C SER A 85 11.39 -23.79 29.43
N THR A 86 10.58 -23.46 30.43
CA THR A 86 10.52 -22.14 31.07
C THR A 86 11.80 -21.87 31.89
N GLN A 87 12.98 -22.22 31.36
CA GLN A 87 14.27 -21.97 31.99
C GLN A 87 14.94 -20.79 31.31
N LEU A 88 15.39 -19.84 32.12
CA LEU A 88 16.25 -18.74 31.68
C LEU A 88 17.50 -19.32 30.96
N PRO A 89 17.93 -18.72 29.83
CA PRO A 89 19.09 -19.19 29.08
C PRO A 89 20.34 -19.30 29.97
N THR A 90 21.04 -20.43 29.86
CA THR A 90 22.31 -20.64 30.57
C THR A 90 23.40 -19.72 30.01
N ASP A 91 24.48 -19.50 30.76
CA ASP A 91 25.61 -18.69 30.26
C ASP A 91 26.28 -19.33 29.03
N GLU A 92 26.24 -20.67 28.93
CA GLU A 92 26.70 -21.40 27.75
C GLU A 92 25.77 -21.15 26.55
N ASP A 93 24.46 -21.18 26.75
CA ASP A 93 23.49 -20.86 25.69
C ASP A 93 23.65 -19.41 25.20
N LYS A 94 23.85 -18.45 26.11
CA LYS A 94 24.13 -17.06 25.75
C LYS A 94 25.44 -16.92 24.97
N ALA A 95 26.51 -17.59 25.42
CA ALA A 95 27.79 -17.59 24.69
C ALA A 95 27.63 -18.19 23.28
N ARG A 96 26.82 -19.25 23.14
CA ARG A 96 26.51 -19.86 21.85
C ARG A 96 25.67 -18.92 20.97
N ALA A 97 24.67 -18.25 21.54
CA ALA A 97 23.85 -17.26 20.85
C ALA A 97 24.70 -16.10 20.31
N GLU A 98 25.67 -15.64 21.09
CA GLU A 98 26.61 -14.60 20.67
C GLU A 98 27.51 -15.02 19.51
N GLN A 99 27.99 -16.28 19.50
CA GLN A 99 28.72 -16.84 18.36
C GLN A 99 27.85 -16.89 17.10
N LEU A 100 26.60 -17.35 17.23
CA LEU A 100 25.64 -17.42 16.12
C LEU A 100 25.29 -16.02 15.59
N LYS A 101 25.13 -15.02 16.46
CA LYS A 101 25.00 -13.62 16.03
C LYS A 101 26.23 -13.16 15.24
N ALA A 102 27.44 -13.47 15.70
CA ALA A 102 28.67 -13.08 15.01
C ALA A 102 28.76 -13.72 13.62
N GLU A 103 28.38 -14.99 13.48
CA GLU A 103 28.27 -15.69 12.20
C GLU A 103 27.22 -15.03 11.29
N GLY A 104 26.03 -14.71 11.82
CA GLY A 104 25.00 -13.98 11.09
C GLY A 104 25.50 -12.61 10.60
N ASN A 105 26.25 -11.88 11.44
CA ASN A 105 26.85 -10.61 11.08
C ASN A 105 27.91 -10.76 9.97
N ALA A 106 28.68 -11.84 9.97
CA ALA A 106 29.64 -12.13 8.90
C ALA A 106 28.94 -12.39 7.57
N ARG A 107 27.90 -13.23 7.58
CA ARG A 107 27.05 -13.51 6.41
C ARG A 107 26.36 -12.26 5.87
N MET A 108 25.91 -11.36 6.76
CA MET A 108 25.38 -10.05 6.34
C MET A 108 26.40 -9.22 5.56
N LYS A 109 27.69 -9.26 5.92
CA LYS A 109 28.75 -8.54 5.21
C LYS A 109 29.08 -9.18 3.87
N GLU A 110 28.93 -10.49 3.77
CA GLU A 110 29.11 -11.27 2.53
C GLU A 110 27.93 -11.12 1.57
N GLY A 111 26.79 -10.59 2.05
CA GLY A 111 25.55 -10.45 1.26
C GLY A 111 24.66 -11.69 1.28
N ASP A 112 25.03 -12.73 2.03
CA ASP A 112 24.18 -13.92 2.22
C ASP A 112 23.14 -13.65 3.32
N PHE A 113 22.09 -12.94 2.94
CA PHE A 113 21.02 -12.54 3.86
C PHE A 113 20.14 -13.71 4.30
N ALA A 114 20.01 -14.77 3.48
CA ALA A 114 19.23 -15.94 3.85
C ALA A 114 19.94 -16.76 4.93
N ALA A 115 21.25 -16.99 4.76
CA ALA A 115 22.03 -17.70 5.77
C ALA A 115 22.22 -16.86 7.05
N SER A 116 22.25 -15.52 6.96
CA SER A 116 22.29 -14.67 8.16
C SER A 116 20.99 -14.77 8.99
N ILE A 117 19.82 -14.82 8.33
CA ILE A 117 18.53 -15.07 9.01
C ILE A 117 18.56 -16.39 9.77
N GLN A 118 19.12 -17.45 9.18
CA GLN A 118 19.25 -18.75 9.86
C GLN A 118 20.12 -18.64 11.11
N SER A 119 21.29 -17.98 11.02
CA SER A 119 22.18 -17.77 12.17
C SER A 119 21.50 -16.97 13.29
N TYR A 120 20.80 -15.88 12.96
CA TYR A 120 20.07 -15.11 13.98
C TYR A 120 18.90 -15.88 14.58
N THR A 121 18.22 -16.72 13.78
CA THR A 121 17.14 -17.57 14.29
C THR A 121 17.68 -18.59 15.29
N GLN A 122 18.81 -19.23 15.00
CA GLN A 122 19.47 -20.12 15.95
C GLN A 122 19.96 -19.35 17.20
N ALA A 123 20.42 -18.10 17.05
CA ALA A 123 20.78 -17.27 18.21
C ALA A 123 19.57 -16.98 19.11
N ILE A 124 18.41 -16.68 18.51
CA ILE A 124 17.14 -16.45 19.22
C ILE A 124 16.65 -17.73 19.92
N GLU A 125 16.80 -18.90 19.30
CA GLU A 125 16.46 -20.19 19.93
C GLU A 125 17.31 -20.47 21.18
N LYS A 126 18.55 -19.96 21.22
CA LYS A 126 19.47 -20.10 22.35
C LYS A 126 19.23 -19.06 23.44
N ASP A 127 19.03 -17.81 23.05
CA ASP A 127 18.66 -16.74 23.98
C ASP A 127 17.58 -15.85 23.36
N PRO A 128 16.29 -16.10 23.70
CA PRO A 128 15.17 -15.34 23.14
C PRO A 128 14.96 -13.97 23.80
N HIS A 129 15.78 -13.59 24.79
CA HIS A 129 15.59 -12.35 25.54
C HIS A 129 16.49 -11.21 25.07
N ASN A 130 17.30 -11.43 24.03
CA ASN A 130 18.21 -10.43 23.51
C ASN A 130 17.63 -9.71 22.29
N ALA A 131 17.28 -8.43 22.46
CA ALA A 131 16.67 -7.60 21.42
C ALA A 131 17.54 -7.45 20.16
N VAL A 132 18.87 -7.54 20.31
CA VAL A 132 19.84 -7.37 19.21
C VAL A 132 19.66 -8.45 18.15
N TYR A 133 19.36 -9.69 18.53
CA TYR A 133 19.21 -10.78 17.55
C TYR A 133 18.01 -10.57 16.64
N TYR A 134 16.87 -10.18 17.21
CA TYR A 134 15.68 -9.80 16.45
C TYR A 134 15.94 -8.59 15.56
N CYS A 135 16.54 -7.53 16.11
CA CYS A 135 16.86 -6.33 15.32
C CYS A 135 17.80 -6.67 14.14
N ASN A 136 18.82 -7.51 14.33
CA ASN A 136 19.72 -7.95 13.28
C ASN A 136 19.04 -8.83 12.22
N ARG A 137 18.16 -9.73 12.64
CA ARG A 137 17.34 -10.53 11.72
C ARG A 137 16.38 -9.66 10.92
N ALA A 138 15.81 -8.62 11.52
CA ALA A 138 15.00 -7.63 10.81
C ALA A 138 15.77 -6.92 9.69
N ALA A 139 17.04 -6.58 9.90
CA ALA A 139 17.85 -6.02 8.82
C ALA A 139 18.09 -6.99 7.67
N ALA A 140 18.30 -8.27 7.98
CA ALA A 140 18.45 -9.31 6.95
C ALA A 140 17.14 -9.49 6.17
N HIS A 141 15.99 -9.52 6.85
CA HIS A 141 14.67 -9.54 6.21
C HIS A 141 14.46 -8.32 5.30
N SER A 142 14.82 -7.11 5.76
CA SER A 142 14.72 -5.90 4.92
C SER A 142 15.59 -5.95 3.68
N LYS A 143 16.77 -6.61 3.73
CA LYS A 143 17.63 -6.81 2.55
C LYS A 143 17.06 -7.80 1.54
N LEU A 144 16.13 -8.66 1.97
CA LEU A 144 15.37 -9.58 1.12
C LEU A 144 13.96 -9.07 0.80
N GLU A 145 13.68 -7.78 1.03
CA GLU A 145 12.35 -7.15 0.80
C GLU A 145 11.21 -7.80 1.62
N ASN A 146 11.54 -8.59 2.64
CA ASN A 146 10.60 -9.23 3.55
C ASN A 146 10.17 -8.25 4.66
N HIS A 147 9.61 -7.11 4.26
CA HIS A 147 9.37 -5.98 5.16
C HIS A 147 8.40 -6.30 6.31
N ASN A 148 7.38 -7.12 6.08
CA ASN A 148 6.46 -7.54 7.15
C ASN A 148 7.19 -8.37 8.23
N ALA A 149 8.08 -9.29 7.85
CA ALA A 149 8.88 -10.04 8.80
C ALA A 149 9.85 -9.14 9.57
N ALA A 150 10.44 -8.14 8.89
CA ALA A 150 11.28 -7.13 9.54
C ALA A 150 10.51 -6.31 10.58
N ILE A 151 9.26 -5.93 10.30
CA ILE A 151 8.38 -5.23 11.26
C ILE A 151 8.14 -6.09 12.50
N GLU A 152 7.78 -7.36 12.32
CA GLU A 152 7.50 -8.25 13.46
C GLU A 152 8.74 -8.48 14.34
N ASP A 153 9.91 -8.67 13.74
CA ASP A 153 11.17 -8.75 14.48
C ASP A 153 11.50 -7.44 15.21
N CYS A 154 11.27 -6.28 14.60
CA CYS A 154 11.48 -5.00 15.28
C CYS A 154 10.51 -4.82 16.46
N LYS A 155 9.24 -5.21 16.33
CA LYS A 155 8.29 -5.21 17.45
C LYS A 155 8.75 -6.12 18.59
N LYS A 156 9.25 -7.31 18.28
CA LYS A 156 9.83 -8.22 19.30
C LYS A 156 11.04 -7.60 19.98
N ALA A 157 11.95 -6.98 19.22
CA ALA A 157 13.09 -6.26 19.78
C ALA A 157 12.65 -5.14 20.72
N LEU A 158 11.64 -4.34 20.35
CA LEU A 158 11.12 -3.23 21.15
C LEU A 158 10.32 -3.67 22.37
N ASN A 159 9.68 -4.85 22.33
CA ASN A 159 9.06 -5.43 23.52
C ASN A 159 10.10 -5.85 24.58
N LEU A 160 11.29 -6.26 24.13
CA LEU A 160 12.41 -6.62 25.01
C LEU A 160 13.17 -5.37 25.49
N GLU A 161 13.44 -4.43 24.58
CA GLU A 161 14.15 -3.18 24.83
C GLU A 161 13.39 -1.99 24.24
N PRO A 162 12.50 -1.33 25.01
CA PRO A 162 11.66 -0.24 24.51
C PRO A 162 12.41 1.00 24.01
N ASN A 163 13.66 1.19 24.46
CA ASN A 163 14.51 2.32 24.10
C ASN A 163 15.54 1.97 23.01
N TYR A 164 15.27 0.94 22.20
CA TYR A 164 16.21 0.50 21.17
C TYR A 164 16.07 1.29 19.86
N SER A 165 16.77 2.43 19.77
CA SER A 165 16.72 3.36 18.63
C SER A 165 16.83 2.67 17.25
N LYS A 166 17.79 1.75 17.10
CA LYS A 166 18.00 1.01 15.84
C LYS A 166 16.78 0.18 15.41
N ALA A 167 16.02 -0.37 16.36
CA ALA A 167 14.81 -1.12 16.06
C ALA A 167 13.70 -0.19 15.55
N TYR A 168 13.50 0.99 16.16
CA TYR A 168 12.58 2.00 15.63
C TYR A 168 12.97 2.46 14.23
N GLY A 169 14.24 2.78 13.99
CA GLY A 169 14.71 3.20 12.66
C GLY A 169 14.48 2.14 11.58
N ARG A 170 14.74 0.85 11.89
CA ARG A 170 14.49 -0.26 10.97
C ARG A 170 13.00 -0.52 10.75
N MET A 171 12.19 -0.41 11.81
CA MET A 171 10.75 -0.55 11.73
C MET A 171 10.12 0.55 10.88
N GLY A 172 10.59 1.80 11.04
CA GLY A 172 10.18 2.93 10.22
C GLY A 172 10.46 2.69 8.74
N LEU A 173 11.67 2.20 8.41
CA LEU A 173 12.05 1.87 7.04
C LEU A 173 11.17 0.76 6.45
N ALA A 174 10.92 -0.30 7.23
CA ALA A 174 10.05 -1.38 6.79
C ALA A 174 8.60 -0.90 6.57
N TYR A 175 8.08 -0.03 7.44
CA TYR A 175 6.77 0.59 7.26
C TYR A 175 6.69 1.50 6.03
N SER A 176 7.72 2.29 5.75
CA SER A 176 7.81 3.08 4.51
C SER A 176 7.69 2.18 3.27
N ASN A 177 8.39 1.05 3.24
CA ASN A 177 8.37 0.13 2.09
C ASN A 177 7.03 -0.59 1.90
N VAL A 178 6.21 -0.72 2.96
CA VAL A 178 4.84 -1.27 2.85
C VAL A 178 3.77 -0.17 2.78
N ASN A 179 4.15 1.07 2.46
CA ASN A 179 3.28 2.25 2.33
C ASN A 179 2.47 2.61 3.59
N LYS A 180 2.93 2.18 4.76
CA LYS A 180 2.36 2.56 6.07
C LYS A 180 3.05 3.81 6.59
N LEU A 181 2.83 4.92 5.91
CA LEU A 181 3.62 6.14 6.09
C LEU A 181 3.39 6.82 7.46
N THR A 182 2.19 6.70 8.04
CA THR A 182 1.90 7.23 9.39
C THR A 182 2.71 6.50 10.44
N GLU A 183 2.71 5.17 10.41
CA GLU A 183 3.50 4.33 11.31
C GLU A 183 5.00 4.53 11.10
N ALA A 184 5.43 4.70 9.84
CA ALA A 184 6.83 5.01 9.52
C ALA A 184 7.30 6.32 10.17
N ARG A 185 6.53 7.40 9.99
CA ARG A 185 6.78 8.71 10.62
C ARG A 185 6.93 8.59 12.14
N ASP A 186 5.99 7.90 12.77
CA ASP A 186 5.97 7.78 14.24
C ASP A 186 7.20 6.98 14.74
N CYS A 187 7.61 5.94 14.01
CA CYS A 187 8.84 5.21 14.31
C CYS A 187 10.08 6.09 14.18
N TYR A 188 10.21 6.87 13.11
CA TYR A 188 11.37 7.76 12.95
C TYR A 188 11.42 8.87 13.99
N LYS A 189 10.26 9.42 14.40
CA LYS A 189 10.19 10.36 15.52
C LYS A 189 10.71 9.75 16.80
N ARG A 190 10.28 8.54 17.16
CA ARG A 190 10.81 7.83 18.33
C ARG A 190 12.30 7.50 18.21
N ALA A 191 12.77 7.14 17.02
CA ALA A 191 14.21 6.94 16.79
C ALA A 191 15.02 8.23 17.02
N LEU A 192 14.53 9.38 16.56
CA LEU A 192 15.17 10.69 16.75
C LEU A 192 15.08 11.21 18.17
N GLU A 193 14.04 10.87 18.93
CA GLU A 193 14.00 11.18 20.36
C GLU A 193 15.11 10.47 21.14
N LEU A 194 15.50 9.26 20.69
CA LEU A 194 16.56 8.47 21.30
C LEU A 194 17.96 8.83 20.75
N GLU A 195 18.07 9.14 19.46
CA GLU A 195 19.31 9.55 18.78
C GLU A 195 19.08 10.80 17.90
N PRO A 196 19.07 12.01 18.48
CA PRO A 196 18.70 13.25 17.78
C PRO A 196 19.64 13.64 16.63
N GLU A 197 20.90 13.22 16.70
CA GLU A 197 21.94 13.55 15.72
C GLU A 197 21.99 12.56 14.54
N ASN A 198 21.06 11.59 14.48
CA ASN A 198 21.04 10.60 13.41
C ASN A 198 20.42 11.17 12.13
N GLU A 199 21.27 11.65 11.22
CA GLU A 199 20.87 12.23 9.93
C GLU A 199 20.00 11.29 9.09
N SER A 200 20.22 9.97 9.16
CA SER A 200 19.42 9.00 8.40
C SER A 200 17.97 8.96 8.88
N TYR A 201 17.74 9.05 10.20
CA TYR A 201 16.37 9.09 10.73
C TYR A 201 15.69 10.42 10.40
N ALA A 202 16.42 11.53 10.47
CA ALA A 202 15.90 12.86 10.09
C ALA A 202 15.49 12.90 8.61
N SER A 203 16.36 12.41 7.72
CA SER A 203 16.09 12.35 6.28
C SER A 203 14.88 11.45 5.98
N ASN A 204 14.84 10.24 6.55
CA ASN A 204 13.72 9.33 6.33
C ASN A 204 12.40 9.84 6.93
N LEU A 205 12.44 10.59 8.04
CA LEU A 205 11.27 11.26 8.59
C LEU A 205 10.73 12.32 7.61
N SER A 206 11.60 13.17 7.05
CA SER A 206 11.20 14.17 6.05
C SER A 206 10.51 13.52 4.86
N ILE A 207 11.12 12.45 4.32
CA ILE A 207 10.55 11.69 3.18
C ILE A 207 9.17 11.12 3.55
N ALA A 208 9.01 10.55 4.74
CA ALA A 208 7.74 9.99 5.18
C ALA A 208 6.66 11.08 5.37
N GLU A 209 7.01 12.26 5.89
CA GLU A 209 6.09 13.38 6.07
C GLU A 209 5.68 14.03 4.74
N GLU A 210 6.62 14.19 3.81
CA GLU A 210 6.35 14.66 2.45
C GLU A 210 5.43 13.70 1.69
N ALA A 211 5.70 12.39 1.78
CA ALA A 211 4.86 11.37 1.15
C ALA A 211 3.44 11.35 1.75
N LEU A 212 3.31 11.54 3.07
CA LEU A 212 2.01 11.69 3.73
C LEU A 212 1.26 12.93 3.24
N ALA A 213 1.93 14.07 3.17
CA ALA A 213 1.34 15.31 2.67
C ALA A 213 0.85 15.13 1.21
N ALA A 214 1.71 14.60 0.34
CA ALA A 214 1.38 14.33 -1.05
C ALA A 214 0.19 13.36 -1.21
N SER A 215 0.07 12.36 -0.32
CA SER A 215 -1.08 11.45 -0.31
C SER A 215 -2.39 12.13 0.11
N ALA A 216 -2.32 13.16 0.96
CA ALA A 216 -3.47 13.97 1.37
C ALA A 216 -3.85 15.03 0.31
N GLN A 217 -2.90 15.41 -0.55
CA GLN A 217 -3.07 16.42 -1.60
C GLN A 217 -3.39 15.83 -2.97
N GLN A 218 -3.74 14.54 -3.05
CA GLN A 218 -4.42 14.02 -4.25
C GLN A 218 -5.59 14.96 -4.54
N PRO A 219 -5.59 15.69 -5.68
CA PRO A 219 -6.67 16.58 -5.99
C PRO A 219 -7.89 15.69 -6.07
N ALA A 220 -8.83 15.89 -5.13
CA ALA A 220 -10.16 15.34 -5.28
C ALA A 220 -10.59 15.77 -6.68
N ASN A 221 -10.65 14.82 -7.63
CA ASN A 221 -11.19 15.10 -8.94
C ASN A 221 -12.49 15.86 -8.68
N PRO A 222 -12.66 17.12 -9.11
CA PRO A 222 -13.87 17.88 -8.80
C PRO A 222 -15.11 17.14 -9.32
N LEU A 223 -14.91 16.33 -10.36
CA LEU A 223 -15.88 15.38 -10.88
C LEU A 223 -16.11 14.14 -9.97
N ALA A 224 -15.09 13.65 -9.27
CA ALA A 224 -15.24 12.59 -8.27
C ALA A 224 -15.95 13.11 -7.01
N GLY A 225 -15.74 14.36 -6.59
CA GLY A 225 -16.56 14.98 -5.52
C GLY A 225 -18.04 15.11 -5.90
N LEU A 226 -18.33 15.33 -7.19
CA LEU A 226 -19.68 15.38 -7.75
C LEU A 226 -20.35 14.00 -7.84
N LEU A 227 -19.57 12.92 -8.03
CA LEU A 227 -20.06 11.54 -8.15
C LEU A 227 -19.98 10.72 -6.85
N SER A 228 -19.11 11.08 -5.91
CA SER A 228 -18.76 10.26 -4.73
C SER A 228 -19.50 10.65 -3.43
N GLY A 229 -20.53 11.50 -3.50
CA GLY A 229 -21.54 11.54 -2.42
C GLY A 229 -21.11 12.18 -1.10
N GLY A 230 -20.38 13.32 -1.14
CA GLY A 230 -20.23 14.20 0.03
C GLY A 230 -21.43 15.12 0.29
N GLY A 231 -22.37 15.17 -0.65
CA GLY A 231 -23.69 15.78 -0.51
C GLY A 231 -24.61 15.02 -1.47
N GLY A 232 -25.59 14.30 -0.93
CA GLY A 232 -26.50 13.49 -1.72
C GLY A 232 -27.24 14.28 -2.79
N LEU A 233 -28.07 13.58 -3.56
CA LEU A 233 -28.96 14.00 -4.66
C LEU A 233 -29.55 15.44 -4.63
N ALA A 234 -29.55 16.12 -3.47
CA ALA A 234 -29.87 17.53 -3.30
C ALA A 234 -28.90 18.50 -4.02
N GLY A 235 -27.63 18.16 -4.22
CA GLY A 235 -26.66 19.03 -4.92
C GLY A 235 -26.90 19.13 -6.44
N LEU A 236 -27.56 18.13 -7.03
CA LEU A 236 -27.90 18.11 -8.46
C LEU A 236 -29.28 18.72 -8.75
N ALA A 237 -30.10 18.93 -7.72
CA ALA A 237 -31.44 19.50 -7.87
C ALA A 237 -31.41 21.00 -8.24
N GLY A 238 -30.31 21.70 -7.96
CA GLY A 238 -30.09 23.08 -8.41
C GLY A 238 -29.29 23.20 -9.71
N ALA A 239 -28.75 22.11 -10.24
CA ALA A 239 -27.93 22.13 -11.45
C ALA A 239 -28.77 22.10 -12.74
N PHE A 240 -30.06 21.76 -12.64
CA PHE A 240 -30.98 21.71 -13.76
C PHE A 240 -32.29 22.41 -13.38
N ASN A 241 -32.73 23.35 -14.20
CA ASN A 241 -34.07 23.92 -14.08
C ASN A 241 -35.12 22.82 -14.38
N SER A 242 -36.38 23.04 -14.00
CA SER A 242 -37.52 22.15 -14.27
C SER A 242 -37.71 21.76 -15.76
N SER A 243 -37.03 22.45 -16.68
CA SER A 243 -36.98 22.16 -18.12
C SER A 243 -35.84 21.22 -18.54
N GLY A 244 -35.02 20.73 -17.62
CA GLY A 244 -33.88 19.84 -17.91
C GLY A 244 -32.67 20.56 -18.53
N ALA A 245 -32.65 21.89 -18.57
CA ALA A 245 -31.51 22.69 -18.99
C ALA A 245 -30.62 23.05 -17.79
N PRO A 246 -29.28 23.04 -17.95
CA PRO A 246 -28.36 23.39 -16.87
C PRO A 246 -28.58 24.84 -16.42
N ASP A 247 -28.81 25.05 -15.12
CA ASP A 247 -29.11 26.37 -14.55
C ASP A 247 -27.83 27.17 -14.30
N LEU A 248 -27.45 27.97 -15.29
CA LEU A 248 -26.32 28.90 -15.24
C LEU A 248 -26.42 29.95 -14.12
N SER A 249 -27.61 30.18 -13.55
CA SER A 249 -27.80 31.14 -12.46
C SER A 249 -27.36 30.58 -11.10
N GLY A 250 -27.65 29.30 -10.82
CA GLY A 250 -27.11 28.58 -9.66
C GLY A 250 -25.61 28.27 -9.78
N PHE A 251 -25.12 28.17 -11.02
CA PHE A 251 -23.69 27.99 -11.33
C PHE A 251 -22.89 29.25 -10.97
N LEU A 252 -23.35 30.45 -11.35
CA LEU A 252 -22.69 31.73 -11.07
C LEU A 252 -22.77 32.18 -9.60
N ALA A 253 -23.72 31.66 -8.83
CA ALA A 253 -23.85 31.97 -7.41
C ALA A 253 -22.90 31.16 -6.50
N ASN A 254 -22.13 30.21 -7.06
CA ASN A 254 -21.27 29.32 -6.28
C ASN A 254 -19.83 29.91 -6.16
N PRO A 255 -19.42 30.38 -4.96
CA PRO A 255 -18.11 30.98 -4.75
C PRO A 255 -16.93 30.01 -5.00
N ALA A 256 -17.14 28.70 -4.82
CA ALA A 256 -16.11 27.71 -5.12
C ALA A 256 -15.86 27.58 -6.63
N LEU A 257 -16.90 27.76 -7.44
CA LEU A 257 -16.80 27.73 -8.89
C LEU A 257 -16.20 29.02 -9.44
N MET A 258 -16.49 30.17 -8.81
CA MET A 258 -15.86 31.45 -9.16
C MET A 258 -14.33 31.36 -9.03
N ASN A 259 -13.82 30.68 -7.99
CA ASN A 259 -12.40 30.40 -7.81
C ASN A 259 -11.82 29.46 -8.87
N VAL A 260 -12.59 28.44 -9.30
CA VAL A 260 -12.19 27.57 -10.41
C VAL A 260 -12.16 28.34 -11.73
N ALA A 261 -13.14 29.23 -11.97
CA ALA A 261 -13.20 30.05 -13.17
C ALA A 261 -12.08 31.10 -13.24
N THR A 262 -11.71 31.75 -12.12
CA THR A 262 -10.53 32.62 -12.07
C THR A 262 -9.23 31.86 -12.24
N GLN A 263 -9.11 30.65 -11.67
CA GLN A 263 -7.95 29.78 -11.89
C GLN A 263 -7.82 29.41 -13.37
N LEU A 264 -8.95 29.09 -14.01
CA LEU A 264 -9.01 28.72 -15.42
C LEU A 264 -8.73 29.90 -16.36
N MET A 265 -9.18 31.11 -16.01
CA MET A 265 -8.85 32.36 -16.73
C MET A 265 -7.41 32.82 -16.50
N SER A 266 -6.78 32.43 -15.38
CA SER A 266 -5.37 32.70 -15.10
C SER A 266 -4.42 31.72 -15.80
N ASP A 267 -4.95 30.66 -16.43
CA ASP A 267 -4.16 29.67 -17.16
C ASP A 267 -3.72 30.23 -18.54
N PRO A 268 -2.40 30.38 -18.80
CA PRO A 268 -1.88 30.95 -20.05
C PRO A 268 -2.30 30.18 -21.30
N ASN A 269 -2.53 28.86 -21.17
CA ASN A 269 -2.95 28.02 -22.29
C ASN A 269 -4.39 28.30 -22.72
N MET A 270 -5.25 28.68 -21.79
CA MET A 270 -6.65 28.98 -22.09
C MET A 270 -6.83 30.40 -22.65
N GLN A 271 -5.99 31.35 -22.23
CA GLN A 271 -5.96 32.69 -22.84
C GLN A 271 -5.62 32.63 -24.33
N ASN A 272 -4.68 31.77 -24.73
CA ASN A 272 -4.36 31.54 -26.15
C ASN A 272 -5.53 30.91 -26.92
N MET A 273 -6.26 29.97 -26.30
CA MET A 273 -7.43 29.33 -26.91
C MET A 273 -8.60 30.31 -27.08
N MET A 274 -8.84 31.17 -26.09
CA MET A 274 -9.91 32.18 -26.13
C MET A 274 -9.60 33.31 -27.12
N THR A 275 -8.33 33.68 -27.25
CA THR A 275 -7.86 34.65 -28.25
C THR A 275 -8.03 34.09 -29.67
N ASN A 276 -7.75 32.80 -29.88
CA ASN A 276 -8.01 32.13 -31.16
C ASN A 276 -9.51 32.07 -31.50
N ILE A 277 -10.36 31.77 -30.52
CA ILE A 277 -11.83 31.73 -30.72
C ILE A 277 -12.39 33.12 -31.03
N LEU A 278 -12.00 34.15 -30.28
CA LEU A 278 -12.41 35.54 -30.53
C LEU A 278 -11.88 36.09 -31.86
N SER A 279 -10.69 35.65 -32.29
CA SER A 279 -10.14 36.01 -33.60
C SER A 279 -10.87 35.33 -34.78
N SER A 280 -11.51 34.17 -34.54
CA SER A 280 -12.26 33.42 -35.55
C SER A 280 -13.76 33.80 -35.63
N GLY A 281 -14.25 34.66 -34.72
CA GLY A 281 -15.67 34.96 -34.54
C GLY A 281 -16.22 36.20 -35.24
N VAL A 282 -15.42 36.96 -35.99
CA VAL A 282 -15.87 38.17 -36.71
C VAL A 282 -15.64 38.01 -38.21
N ALA A 283 -16.47 37.21 -38.88
CA ALA A 283 -16.77 37.36 -40.31
C ALA A 283 -17.94 36.45 -40.75
N GLY A 284 -19.06 37.07 -41.12
CA GLY A 284 -19.90 36.65 -42.26
C GLY A 284 -20.81 35.44 -42.07
N GLY A 285 -22.11 35.70 -41.93
CA GLY A 285 -23.16 34.67 -41.91
C GLY A 285 -23.65 34.21 -43.30
N GLY A 286 -24.66 33.33 -43.26
CA GLY A 286 -25.61 33.09 -44.34
C GLY A 286 -25.49 31.73 -45.04
N GLY A 287 -26.52 30.88 -44.90
CA GLY A 287 -26.75 29.73 -45.79
C GLY A 287 -27.39 28.52 -45.10
N ALA A 288 -28.70 28.37 -45.24
CA ALA A 288 -29.46 27.16 -44.89
C ALA A 288 -29.33 26.07 -46.00
N PRO A 289 -30.13 25.01 -46.00
CA PRO A 289 -30.04 23.76 -45.24
C PRO A 289 -29.89 22.53 -46.19
N ALA A 290 -29.74 21.30 -45.69
CA ALA A 290 -30.47 20.10 -46.20
C ALA A 290 -29.94 18.76 -45.64
N ALA A 291 -30.92 17.93 -45.25
CA ALA A 291 -31.03 16.47 -45.47
C ALA A 291 -29.98 15.55 -44.80
N ALA A 292 -30.31 14.45 -44.13
CA ALA A 292 -31.53 13.63 -44.10
C ALA A 292 -31.53 12.75 -42.84
N PRO A 293 -32.70 12.20 -42.44
CA PRO A 293 -32.86 11.23 -41.35
C PRO A 293 -32.60 9.80 -41.88
N SER A 294 -32.40 8.75 -41.09
CA SER A 294 -33.40 8.10 -40.24
C SER A 294 -32.83 6.75 -39.77
N ALA A 295 -33.20 6.36 -38.54
CA ALA A 295 -33.72 5.05 -38.08
C ALA A 295 -33.02 3.74 -38.55
N THR A 296 -32.87 2.65 -37.80
CA THR A 296 -33.71 2.07 -36.73
C THR A 296 -32.98 0.82 -36.18
N SER A 297 -33.10 0.61 -34.86
CA SER A 297 -33.37 -0.67 -34.16
C SER A 297 -32.59 -1.98 -34.41
N SER A 298 -32.05 -2.49 -33.30
CA SER A 298 -32.35 -3.77 -32.62
C SER A 298 -31.76 -5.13 -33.06
N ALA A 299 -30.98 -5.69 -32.12
CA ALA A 299 -31.17 -6.98 -31.42
C ALA A 299 -30.75 -8.35 -32.03
N SER A 300 -29.82 -8.97 -31.28
CA SER A 300 -29.81 -10.35 -30.72
C SER A 300 -29.48 -11.61 -31.53
N ALA A 301 -28.43 -12.29 -31.04
CA ALA A 301 -28.27 -13.71 -30.67
C ALA A 301 -28.32 -14.84 -31.74
N THR A 302 -27.26 -15.67 -31.77
CA THR A 302 -27.24 -17.13 -31.41
C THR A 302 -25.98 -17.85 -31.95
N ALA A 303 -25.48 -18.85 -31.21
CA ALA A 303 -24.45 -19.86 -31.59
C ALA A 303 -25.16 -21.23 -31.87
N PRO A 304 -24.53 -22.42 -32.17
CA PRO A 304 -23.10 -22.86 -32.17
C PRO A 304 -22.71 -23.82 -33.39
N PRO A 305 -21.91 -24.94 -33.27
CA PRO A 305 -20.52 -25.20 -33.78
C PRO A 305 -20.45 -26.44 -34.76
N PRO A 306 -19.40 -27.33 -34.92
CA PRO A 306 -17.99 -27.43 -34.44
C PRO A 306 -16.92 -27.93 -35.49
N ALA A 307 -15.61 -28.03 -35.12
CA ALA A 307 -14.73 -29.23 -35.24
C ALA A 307 -13.19 -28.99 -35.38
N ALA A 308 -12.44 -29.73 -34.54
CA ALA A 308 -11.16 -30.45 -34.72
C ALA A 308 -9.78 -29.75 -34.97
N GLY A 309 -8.82 -30.06 -34.07
CA GLY A 309 -7.51 -30.64 -34.47
C GLY A 309 -6.20 -29.95 -34.01
N GLY A 310 -5.41 -30.64 -33.18
CA GLY A 310 -3.93 -30.66 -33.28
C GLY A 310 -3.08 -29.90 -32.24
N ALA A 311 -2.30 -30.63 -31.45
CA ALA A 311 -1.01 -30.20 -30.85
C ALA A 311 0.16 -30.63 -31.80
N PRO A 312 1.49 -30.42 -31.55
CA PRO A 312 2.21 -29.78 -30.42
C PRO A 312 3.45 -28.88 -30.83
N ALA A 313 4.24 -28.45 -29.81
CA ALA A 313 5.71 -28.22 -29.81
C ALA A 313 6.31 -26.78 -29.88
N ALA A 314 6.95 -26.41 -28.76
CA ALA A 314 8.27 -25.79 -28.55
C ALA A 314 8.76 -24.58 -29.39
N GLY A 315 9.17 -23.51 -28.69
CA GLY A 315 10.32 -22.69 -29.06
C GLY A 315 10.20 -21.17 -28.88
N GLY A 316 10.96 -20.62 -27.92
CA GLY A 316 11.80 -19.43 -28.16
C GLY A 316 11.24 -18.02 -27.98
N THR A 317 11.89 -17.30 -27.05
CA THR A 317 12.31 -15.88 -27.11
C THR A 317 11.29 -14.75 -26.87
N GLY A 318 11.59 -13.96 -25.82
CA GLY A 318 11.69 -12.49 -25.95
C GLY A 318 10.43 -11.66 -25.72
N GLY A 319 10.00 -11.51 -24.46
CA GLY A 319 9.10 -10.42 -24.06
C GLY A 319 9.88 -9.11 -23.97
N GLY A 320 9.66 -8.22 -24.93
CA GLY A 320 10.40 -6.98 -25.14
C GLY A 320 10.16 -5.88 -24.11
N PHE A 321 11.25 -5.18 -23.79
CA PHE A 321 11.24 -3.85 -23.17
C PHE A 321 10.65 -2.80 -24.14
N PRO A 322 10.08 -1.69 -23.65
CA PRO A 322 9.60 -0.61 -24.51
C PRO A 322 10.73 -0.05 -25.40
N ASP A 323 10.39 0.23 -26.65
CA ASP A 323 11.29 0.68 -27.72
C ASP A 323 12.15 1.88 -27.30
N MET A 324 13.48 1.68 -27.24
CA MET A 324 14.43 2.73 -26.84
C MET A 324 14.42 3.93 -27.80
N SER A 325 13.91 3.74 -29.03
CA SER A 325 13.67 4.80 -30.01
C SER A 325 12.57 5.76 -29.54
N ALA A 326 11.55 5.25 -28.87
CA ALA A 326 10.47 6.07 -28.30
C ALA A 326 10.99 6.93 -27.14
N LEU A 327 11.87 6.37 -26.30
CA LEU A 327 12.51 7.10 -25.21
C LEU A 327 13.44 8.20 -25.73
N LEU A 328 14.23 7.92 -26.78
CA LEU A 328 15.09 8.92 -27.41
C LEU A 328 14.29 10.06 -28.04
N ASN A 329 13.19 9.73 -28.73
CA ASN A 329 12.33 10.74 -29.35
C ASN A 329 11.61 11.60 -28.29
N ALA A 330 11.15 10.99 -27.20
CA ALA A 330 10.56 11.70 -26.07
C ALA A 330 11.57 12.66 -25.41
N GLY A 331 12.82 12.21 -25.20
CA GLY A 331 13.90 13.06 -24.68
C GLY A 331 14.20 14.25 -25.57
N ARG A 332 14.12 14.07 -26.90
CA ARG A 332 14.36 15.14 -27.87
C ARG A 332 13.25 16.19 -27.89
N GLN A 333 12.00 15.76 -27.81
CA GLN A 333 10.85 16.67 -27.70
C GLN A 333 10.86 17.46 -26.39
N LEU A 334 11.23 16.82 -25.28
CA LEU A 334 11.36 17.49 -23.99
C LEU A 334 12.46 18.57 -24.03
N ALA A 335 13.59 18.27 -24.68
CA ALA A 335 14.68 19.23 -24.84
C ALA A 335 14.25 20.44 -25.69
N GLU A 336 13.52 20.24 -26.79
CA GLU A 336 12.99 21.32 -27.63
C GLU A 336 11.97 22.18 -26.87
N GLN A 337 11.08 21.55 -26.09
CA GLN A 337 10.13 22.26 -25.25
C GLN A 337 10.86 23.12 -24.20
N MET A 338 11.88 22.58 -23.54
CA MET A 338 12.67 23.31 -22.55
C MET A 338 13.41 24.51 -23.18
N GLN A 339 13.90 24.36 -24.42
CA GLN A 339 14.57 25.45 -25.16
C GLN A 339 13.59 26.58 -25.52
N SER A 340 12.35 26.26 -25.87
CA SER A 340 11.34 27.28 -26.21
C SER A 340 10.82 28.07 -25.00
N GLN A 341 10.75 27.42 -23.83
CA GLN A 341 10.21 28.05 -22.62
C GLN A 341 11.25 28.87 -21.84
N HIS A 342 12.55 28.60 -22.02
CA HIS A 342 13.61 29.24 -21.25
C HIS A 342 14.79 29.79 -22.10
N PRO A 343 14.55 30.75 -23.01
CA PRO A 343 15.61 31.37 -23.82
C PRO A 343 16.67 32.12 -22.98
N GLU A 344 16.28 32.64 -21.81
CA GLU A 344 17.15 33.31 -20.83
C GLU A 344 18.15 32.36 -20.15
N LEU A 345 17.77 31.10 -19.90
CA LEU A 345 18.69 30.11 -19.33
C LEU A 345 19.76 29.69 -20.34
N LEU A 346 19.42 29.64 -21.63
CA LEU A 346 20.37 29.37 -22.71
C LEU A 346 21.35 30.51 -22.94
N SER A 347 20.91 31.77 -22.82
CA SER A 347 21.81 32.92 -22.89
C SER A 347 22.75 32.96 -21.69
N GLN A 348 22.28 32.63 -20.48
CA GLN A 348 23.12 32.49 -19.29
C GLN A 348 24.11 31.32 -19.40
N LEU A 349 23.70 30.16 -19.88
CA LEU A 349 24.59 29.01 -20.09
C LEU A 349 25.63 29.30 -21.18
N ARG A 350 25.24 29.99 -22.25
CA ARG A 350 26.15 30.42 -23.32
C ARG A 350 27.12 31.49 -22.83
N SER A 351 26.67 32.37 -21.94
CA SER A 351 27.55 33.34 -21.28
C SER A 351 28.53 32.66 -20.32
N GLN A 352 28.11 31.61 -19.60
CA GLN A 352 28.99 30.82 -18.72
C GLN A 352 29.96 29.93 -19.50
N MET A 353 29.58 29.38 -20.65
CA MET A 353 30.45 28.54 -21.48
C MET A 353 31.24 29.33 -22.53
N GLY A 354 30.89 30.59 -22.80
CA GLY A 354 31.55 31.47 -23.77
C GLY A 354 32.87 32.07 -23.30
N ASP A 355 33.22 31.93 -22.02
CA ASP A 355 34.46 32.44 -21.42
C ASP A 355 35.60 31.39 -21.35
N GLN A 356 35.46 30.24 -22.01
CA GLN A 356 36.56 29.29 -22.23
C GLN A 356 36.87 29.16 -23.71
N GLN A 357 37.42 30.22 -24.29
CA GLN A 357 38.13 30.16 -25.56
C GLN A 357 39.54 29.58 -25.29
N PRO A 358 39.91 28.41 -25.86
CA PRO A 358 41.24 27.83 -25.63
C PRO A 358 42.32 28.70 -26.30
N PRO A 359 43.50 28.87 -25.68
CA PRO A 359 44.58 29.65 -26.28
C PRO A 359 45.08 28.96 -27.55
N SER A 360 45.14 29.75 -28.62
CA SER A 360 45.78 29.46 -29.89
C SER A 360 47.15 28.82 -29.71
N GLN A 361 47.31 27.58 -30.18
CA GLN A 361 48.62 26.94 -30.37
C GLN A 361 49.44 27.77 -31.36
N GLN A 362 50.32 28.63 -30.84
CA GLN A 362 51.42 29.19 -31.61
C GLN A 362 52.45 28.08 -31.86
N ARG A 363 52.53 27.65 -33.12
CA ARG A 363 53.60 26.79 -33.63
C ARG A 363 54.90 27.63 -33.69
N PRO A 364 56.04 27.15 -33.15
CA PRO A 364 57.30 27.88 -33.31
C PRO A 364 57.82 27.75 -34.75
N PRO A 365 58.54 28.76 -35.27
CA PRO A 365 59.14 28.71 -36.59
C PRO A 365 60.35 27.76 -36.61
N GLN A 366 60.49 27.05 -37.72
CA GLN A 366 61.69 26.29 -38.07
C GLN A 366 62.85 27.25 -38.37
N SER A 367 64.01 26.98 -37.79
CA SER A 367 65.37 26.92 -38.41
C SER A 367 66.43 27.10 -37.34
#